data_AF-A0A2N2G722-F1
#
_entry.id   AF-A0A2N2G722-F1
#
_cell.length_a   1.000
_cell.length_b   1.000
_cell.length_c   1.000
_cell.angle_alpha   90.00
_cell.angle_beta   90.00
_cell.angle_gamma   90.00
#
_symmetry.space_group_name_H-M   'P 1'
#
loop_
_entity.id
_entity.type
_entity.pdbx_description
1 polymer ?
#
loop_
_entity_poly.entity_id
_entity_poly.type
_entity_poly.pdbx_seq_one_letter_code
_entity_poly.pdbx_strand_id
1 'polypeptide(L)'
;MAAADTNVNFAPYDLDGDCYVDVVNIVHQGTGEEASPATSASDIWSHSWNLAAARYWGNTQYGVYTTNDSCTANSALQVKINDYIIQPELLSKLNKKNFVKSTVGVFTHEYGHAIGLPDLYDYDNSSQGVGKWSLMAGGSWNGISQGGDRPAHLDPWSRTLLGWSAPTL
;
A
#
# COMPACT_ATOMS: atom_id res chain seq x y z
N MET A 1 5.98 3.86 -13.88
CA MET A 1 7.08 2.91 -14.16
C MET A 1 7.93 3.35 -15.34
N ALA A 2 7.39 3.46 -16.56
CA ALA A 2 8.16 3.87 -17.76
C ALA A 2 9.05 5.12 -17.60
N ALA A 3 8.57 6.15 -16.89
CA ALA A 3 9.35 7.37 -16.67
C ALA A 3 10.58 7.18 -15.75
N ALA A 4 10.58 6.15 -14.90
CA ALA A 4 11.68 5.85 -13.98
C ALA A 4 12.65 4.79 -14.54
N ASP A 5 12.19 3.93 -15.44
CA ASP A 5 12.89 2.75 -15.96
C ASP A 5 14.25 3.03 -16.61
N THR A 6 14.41 4.20 -17.23
CA THR A 6 15.70 4.58 -17.81
C THR A 6 16.76 4.94 -16.75
N ASN A 7 16.34 5.20 -15.51
CA ASN A 7 17.18 5.79 -14.46
C ASN A 7 17.26 4.95 -13.19
N VAL A 8 16.39 3.95 -13.03
CA VAL A 8 16.29 3.10 -11.83
C VAL A 8 16.47 1.66 -12.26
N ASN A 9 17.46 0.99 -11.67
CA ASN A 9 17.60 -0.45 -11.79
C ASN A 9 16.66 -1.14 -10.80
N PHE A 10 15.70 -1.90 -11.31
CA PHE A 10 14.70 -2.61 -10.53
C PHE A 10 15.13 -4.01 -10.06
N ALA A 11 16.21 -4.58 -10.62
CA ALA A 11 16.66 -5.94 -10.29
C ALA A 11 16.98 -6.19 -8.80
N PRO A 12 17.49 -5.22 -8.00
CA PRO A 12 17.72 -5.43 -6.58
C PRO A 12 16.45 -5.54 -5.72
N TYR A 13 15.27 -5.25 -6.27
CA TYR A 13 14.00 -5.25 -5.54
C TYR A 13 13.13 -6.50 -5.80
N ASP A 14 13.71 -7.51 -6.44
CA ASP A 14 13.19 -8.88 -6.56
C ASP A 14 13.95 -9.74 -5.53
N LEU A 15 13.42 -9.85 -4.31
CA LEU A 15 14.13 -10.52 -3.21
C LEU A 15 13.85 -12.02 -3.13
N ASP A 16 12.75 -12.49 -3.72
CA ASP A 16 12.39 -13.90 -3.75
C ASP A 16 12.79 -14.62 -5.05
N GLY A 17 13.23 -13.88 -6.06
CA GLY A 17 13.80 -14.39 -7.30
C GLY A 17 12.75 -14.83 -8.32
N ASP A 18 11.54 -14.29 -8.27
CA ASP A 18 10.47 -14.62 -9.21
C ASP A 18 10.45 -13.75 -10.49
N CYS A 19 11.42 -12.83 -10.62
CA CYS A 19 11.54 -11.82 -11.67
C CYS A 19 10.47 -10.72 -11.62
N TYR A 20 9.81 -10.51 -10.49
CA TYR A 20 8.96 -9.37 -10.21
C TYR A 20 9.56 -8.52 -9.08
N VAL A 21 9.32 -7.21 -9.15
CA VAL A 21 9.59 -6.33 -8.01
C VAL A 21 8.58 -6.67 -6.92
N ASP A 22 9.07 -7.00 -5.71
CA ASP A 22 8.22 -7.46 -4.60
C ASP A 22 7.11 -6.44 -4.29
N VAL A 23 7.49 -5.16 -4.19
CA VAL A 23 6.57 -4.05 -3.87
C VAL A 23 7.06 -2.75 -4.49
N VAL A 24 6.20 -2.07 -5.24
CA VAL A 24 6.42 -0.66 -5.59
C VAL A 24 5.52 0.25 -4.75
N ASN A 25 6.14 1.15 -3.98
CA ASN A 25 5.43 2.20 -3.26
C ASN A 25 5.36 3.49 -4.10
N ILE A 26 4.14 3.97 -4.34
CA ILE A 26 3.86 5.18 -5.10
C ILE A 26 3.31 6.24 -4.16
N VAL A 27 3.98 7.39 -4.11
CA VAL A 27 3.45 8.57 -3.41
C VAL A 27 2.87 9.53 -4.44
N HIS A 28 1.57 9.81 -4.35
CA HIS A 28 0.91 10.77 -5.25
C HIS A 28 0.78 12.15 -4.60
N GLN A 29 0.74 13.19 -5.45
CA GLN A 29 0.51 14.56 -5.00
C GLN A 29 -0.87 14.69 -4.35
N GLY A 30 -0.95 15.51 -3.30
CA GLY A 30 -2.21 15.89 -2.69
C GLY A 30 -2.60 14.97 -1.52
N THR A 31 -3.88 15.03 -1.16
CA THR A 31 -4.48 14.21 -0.11
C THR A 31 -5.07 12.93 -0.66
N GLY A 32 -5.17 11.91 0.18
CA GLY A 32 -5.87 10.67 -0.16
C GLY A 32 -7.36 10.83 0.13
N GLU A 33 -8.21 10.26 -0.73
CA GLU A 33 -9.66 10.40 -0.62
C GLU A 33 -10.19 10.03 0.78
N GLU A 34 -9.54 9.05 1.43
CA GLU A 34 -9.86 8.59 2.79
C GLU A 34 -9.73 9.69 3.87
N ALA A 35 -8.92 10.72 3.63
CA ALA A 35 -8.68 11.83 4.55
C ALA A 35 -9.04 13.21 3.97
N SER A 36 -9.51 13.24 2.73
CA SER A 36 -9.79 14.47 2.01
C SER A 36 -11.09 15.17 2.46
N PRO A 37 -11.22 16.47 2.17
CA PRO A 37 -12.52 17.12 2.21
C PRO A 37 -13.53 16.39 1.34
N ALA A 38 -14.80 16.29 1.77
CA ALA A 38 -15.83 15.55 1.02
C ALA A 38 -16.13 16.17 -0.37
N THR A 39 -15.59 17.34 -0.65
CA THR A 39 -15.65 18.04 -1.94
C THR A 39 -14.55 17.61 -2.92
N SER A 40 -13.62 16.75 -2.51
CA SER A 40 -12.46 16.30 -3.30
C SER A 40 -12.64 14.86 -3.80
N ALA A 41 -13.77 14.53 -4.42
CA ALA A 41 -14.08 13.20 -4.96
C ALA A 41 -13.20 12.76 -6.16
N SER A 42 -12.12 13.49 -6.44
CA SER A 42 -11.15 13.20 -7.49
C SER A 42 -9.78 12.79 -6.95
N ASP A 43 -9.61 12.80 -5.62
CA ASP A 43 -8.40 12.30 -4.98
C ASP A 43 -8.34 10.78 -5.10
N ILE A 44 -7.14 10.21 -5.07
CA ILE A 44 -6.97 8.75 -5.09
C ILE A 44 -7.14 8.25 -3.66
N TRP A 45 -7.99 7.24 -3.46
CA TRP A 45 -8.05 6.50 -2.20
C TRP A 45 -6.79 5.62 -2.06
N SER A 46 -6.10 5.66 -0.92
CA SER A 46 -4.91 4.82 -0.67
C SER A 46 -5.24 3.32 -0.80
N HIS A 47 -4.48 2.57 -1.60
CA HIS A 47 -4.75 1.13 -1.79
C HIS A 47 -3.54 0.32 -2.26
N SER A 48 -3.66 -0.99 -2.11
CA SER A 48 -2.84 -2.01 -2.76
C SER A 48 -3.60 -2.67 -3.90
N TRP A 49 -2.95 -2.83 -5.05
CA TRP A 49 -3.54 -3.49 -6.21
C TRP A 49 -2.46 -4.04 -7.15
N ASN A 50 -2.88 -4.67 -8.25
CA ASN A 50 -1.98 -5.13 -9.30
C ASN A 50 -2.40 -4.73 -10.73
N LEU A 51 -1.41 -4.42 -11.56
CA LEU A 51 -1.60 -3.93 -12.93
C LEU A 51 -2.31 -4.95 -13.83
N ALA A 52 -2.06 -6.25 -13.62
CA ALA A 52 -2.75 -7.31 -14.35
C ALA A 52 -4.27 -7.28 -14.14
N ALA A 53 -4.72 -7.18 -12.88
CA ALA A 53 -6.14 -7.08 -12.53
C ALA A 53 -6.75 -5.77 -13.05
N ALA A 54 -6.04 -4.65 -12.94
CA ALA A 54 -6.51 -3.36 -13.47
C ALA A 54 -6.81 -3.43 -14.97
N ARG A 55 -5.97 -4.12 -15.75
CA ARG A 55 -6.21 -4.40 -17.18
C ARG A 55 -7.38 -5.36 -17.39
N TYR A 56 -7.42 -6.45 -16.62
CA TYR A 56 -8.44 -7.50 -16.75
C TYR A 56 -9.85 -6.95 -16.55
N TRP A 57 -10.06 -6.10 -15.54
CA TRP A 57 -11.35 -5.46 -15.26
C TRP A 57 -11.65 -4.24 -16.15
N GLY A 58 -10.79 -3.93 -17.12
CA GLY A 58 -11.04 -2.89 -18.12
C GLY A 58 -10.84 -1.46 -17.63
N ASN A 59 -10.26 -1.25 -16.44
CA ASN A 59 -10.00 0.08 -15.89
C ASN A 59 -8.85 0.81 -16.61
N THR A 60 -8.06 0.09 -17.41
CA THR A 60 -6.93 0.64 -18.15
C THR A 60 -6.52 -0.27 -19.31
N GLN A 61 -5.86 0.31 -20.32
CA GLN A 61 -5.18 -0.44 -21.38
C GLN A 61 -3.77 -0.91 -20.97
N TYR A 62 -3.24 -0.48 -19.83
CA TYR A 62 -1.93 -0.87 -19.34
C TYR A 62 -2.03 -2.06 -18.40
N GLY A 63 -1.06 -2.98 -18.45
CA GLY A 63 -0.98 -4.14 -17.55
C GLY A 63 0.40 -4.22 -16.90
N VAL A 64 0.83 -5.44 -16.56
CA VAL A 64 2.17 -5.73 -16.06
C VAL A 64 3.23 -4.99 -16.89
N TYR A 65 4.08 -4.22 -16.20
CA TYR A 65 5.16 -3.47 -16.84
C TYR A 65 6.43 -4.34 -16.86
N THR A 66 7.08 -4.44 -18.02
CA THR A 66 8.39 -5.11 -18.15
C THR A 66 9.47 -4.04 -18.21
N THR A 67 10.45 -4.12 -17.32
CA THR A 67 11.55 -3.14 -17.21
C THR A 67 12.64 -3.44 -18.24
N ASN A 68 13.63 -2.55 -18.33
CA ASN A 68 14.85 -2.78 -19.11
C ASN A 68 15.95 -3.55 -18.33
N ASP A 69 15.67 -3.98 -17.10
CA ASP A 69 16.62 -4.67 -16.23
C ASP A 69 16.56 -6.18 -16.38
N SER A 70 17.72 -6.83 -16.38
CA SER A 70 17.81 -8.29 -16.42
C SER A 70 17.46 -8.90 -15.06
N CYS A 71 16.66 -9.97 -15.07
CA CYS A 71 16.32 -10.70 -13.85
C CYS A 71 17.53 -11.51 -13.34
N THR A 72 17.82 -11.40 -12.04
CA THR A 72 18.95 -12.10 -11.40
C THR A 72 18.73 -13.61 -11.34
N ALA A 73 17.48 -14.05 -11.11
CA ALA A 73 17.13 -15.46 -11.04
C ALA A 73 17.12 -16.17 -12.41
N ASN A 74 16.88 -15.40 -13.48
CA ASN A 74 16.90 -15.92 -14.85
C ASN A 74 17.31 -14.81 -15.83
N SER A 75 18.56 -14.84 -16.29
CA SER A 75 19.12 -13.84 -17.21
C SER A 75 18.48 -13.83 -18.60
N ALA A 76 17.62 -14.80 -18.94
CA ALA A 76 16.82 -14.77 -20.16
C ALA A 76 15.53 -13.93 -20.00
N LEU A 77 15.20 -13.50 -18.79
CA LEU A 77 14.03 -12.71 -18.45
C LEU A 77 14.40 -11.30 -18.02
N GLN A 78 13.43 -10.41 -18.11
CA GLN A 78 13.48 -9.06 -17.58
C GLN A 78 12.66 -9.00 -16.29
N VAL A 79 13.04 -8.07 -15.41
CA VAL A 79 12.28 -7.77 -14.20
C VAL A 79 10.93 -7.15 -14.60
N LYS A 80 9.89 -7.49 -13.84
CA LYS A 80 8.53 -7.01 -14.07
C LYS A 80 7.98 -6.29 -12.85
N ILE A 81 7.05 -5.38 -13.08
CA ILE A 81 6.31 -4.69 -12.03
C ILE A 81 4.83 -5.00 -12.26
N ASN A 82 4.19 -5.56 -11.24
CA ASN A 82 2.78 -5.90 -11.26
C ASN A 82 2.06 -5.30 -10.04
N ASP A 83 2.56 -5.60 -8.86
CA ASP A 83 1.96 -5.20 -7.59
C ASP A 83 2.45 -3.81 -7.18
N TYR A 84 1.54 -2.99 -6.68
CA TYR A 84 1.84 -1.65 -6.21
C TYR A 84 0.98 -1.29 -5.01
N ILE A 85 1.53 -0.41 -4.19
CA ILE A 85 0.79 0.30 -3.16
C ILE A 85 0.87 1.80 -3.45
N ILE A 86 -0.21 2.52 -3.23
CA ILE A 86 -0.29 3.96 -3.48
C ILE A 86 -0.82 4.71 -2.26
N GLN A 87 -0.15 5.81 -1.89
CA GLN A 87 -0.52 6.66 -0.74
C GLN A 87 -0.34 8.15 -1.09
N PRO A 88 -1.04 9.05 -0.39
CA PRO A 88 -0.89 10.49 -0.59
C PRO A 88 0.37 11.05 0.04
N GLU A 89 0.90 12.11 -0.56
CA GLU A 89 1.95 12.95 0.02
C GLU A 89 1.45 13.73 1.25
N LEU A 90 0.18 14.14 1.23
CA LEU A 90 -0.41 15.02 2.23
C LEU A 90 -1.56 14.37 3.00
N LEU A 91 -1.69 14.79 4.26
CA LEU A 91 -2.82 14.52 5.14
C LEU A 91 -3.55 15.84 5.44
N SER A 92 -4.87 15.84 5.33
CA SER A 92 -5.70 16.98 5.72
C SER A 92 -5.87 17.04 7.24
N LYS A 93 -5.49 18.16 7.88
CA LYS A 93 -5.76 18.42 9.31
C LYS A 93 -7.16 18.99 9.52
N LEU A 94 -7.60 18.93 10.79
CA LEU A 94 -8.81 19.54 11.35
C LEU A 94 -9.31 20.76 10.55
N ASN A 95 -10.58 20.72 10.15
CA ASN A 95 -11.28 21.64 9.24
C ASN A 95 -10.96 21.54 7.75
N LYS A 96 -10.23 20.50 7.30
CA LYS A 96 -10.13 20.15 5.87
C LYS A 96 -9.53 21.28 5.00
N LYS A 97 -8.74 22.16 5.62
CA LYS A 97 -8.18 23.40 5.02
C LYS A 97 -6.67 23.58 5.22
N ASN A 98 -6.08 22.81 6.15
CA ASN A 98 -4.65 22.82 6.42
C ASN A 98 -4.07 21.46 6.07
N PHE A 99 -2.97 21.44 5.32
CA PHE A 99 -2.33 20.21 4.87
C PHE A 99 -0.98 20.03 5.57
N VAL A 100 -0.68 18.80 5.96
CA VAL A 100 0.63 18.38 6.46
C VAL A 100 1.10 17.18 5.66
N LYS A 101 2.37 16.81 5.79
CA LYS A 101 2.86 15.55 5.23
C LYS A 101 2.11 14.37 5.86
N SER A 102 1.82 13.36 5.05
CA SER A 102 1.20 12.11 5.51
C SER A 102 1.97 11.48 6.66
N THR A 103 1.23 10.87 7.58
CA THR A 103 1.81 10.12 8.68
C THR A 103 2.16 8.70 8.26
N VAL A 104 2.94 8.02 9.10
CA VAL A 104 3.39 6.65 8.83
C VAL A 104 2.25 5.63 8.79
N GLY A 105 1.11 5.92 9.45
CA GLY A 105 0.00 4.99 9.59
C GLY A 105 -0.53 4.38 8.30
N VAL A 106 -0.85 5.22 7.30
CA VAL A 106 -1.33 4.75 5.98
C VAL A 106 -0.22 3.97 5.27
N PHE A 107 1.02 4.46 5.28
CA PHE A 107 2.15 3.74 4.69
C PHE A 107 2.34 2.34 5.29
N THR A 108 2.23 2.21 6.61
CA THR A 108 2.35 0.91 7.28
C THR A 108 1.17 -0.01 7.03
N HIS A 109 -0.04 0.53 6.90
CA HIS A 109 -1.24 -0.24 6.57
C HIS A 109 -1.11 -0.85 5.16
N GLU A 110 -0.78 -0.02 4.18
CA GLU A 110 -0.61 -0.46 2.79
C GLU A 110 0.57 -1.40 2.62
N TYR A 111 1.67 -1.17 3.35
CA TYR A 111 2.77 -2.14 3.37
C TYR A 111 2.32 -3.50 3.92
N GLY A 112 1.35 -3.53 4.83
CA GLY A 112 0.70 -4.76 5.29
C GLY A 112 0.06 -5.56 4.15
N HIS A 113 -0.63 -4.89 3.21
CA HIS A 113 -1.16 -5.55 2.00
C HIS A 113 -0.04 -6.05 1.10
N ALA A 114 1.03 -5.27 0.97
CA ALA A 114 2.17 -5.63 0.15
C ALA A 114 2.86 -6.93 0.63
N ILE A 115 2.75 -7.25 1.92
CA ILE A 115 3.23 -8.51 2.51
C ILE A 115 2.12 -9.56 2.68
N GLY A 116 0.96 -9.37 2.05
CA GLY A 116 -0.09 -10.38 1.93
C GLY A 116 -1.20 -10.34 2.99
N LEU A 117 -1.32 -9.24 3.76
CA LEU A 117 -2.41 -9.09 4.73
C LEU A 117 -3.66 -8.47 4.10
N PRO A 118 -4.89 -8.92 4.40
CA PRO A 118 -6.12 -8.25 4.00
C PRO A 118 -6.51 -7.12 4.95
N ASP A 119 -7.48 -6.30 4.57
CA ASP A 119 -8.15 -5.40 5.52
C ASP A 119 -8.95 -6.21 6.55
N LEU A 120 -9.00 -5.67 7.76
CA LEU A 120 -9.74 -6.22 8.91
C LEU A 120 -10.79 -5.24 9.45
N TYR A 121 -11.13 -4.20 8.68
CA TYR A 121 -12.30 -3.35 8.90
C TYR A 121 -13.47 -3.82 8.02
N ASP A 122 -14.68 -3.38 8.35
CA ASP A 122 -15.86 -3.71 7.55
C ASP A 122 -15.97 -2.77 6.36
N TYR A 123 -15.89 -3.32 5.13
CA TYR A 123 -15.97 -2.54 3.89
C TYR A 123 -17.28 -1.77 3.71
N ASP A 124 -18.37 -2.23 4.33
CA ASP A 124 -19.69 -1.61 4.26
C ASP A 124 -19.94 -0.57 5.37
N ASN A 125 -18.93 -0.29 6.20
CA ASN A 125 -19.00 0.59 7.37
C ASN A 125 -20.07 0.17 8.40
N SER A 126 -20.52 -1.09 8.44
CA SER A 126 -21.49 -1.57 9.42
C SER A 126 -20.91 -1.66 10.84
N SER A 127 -19.61 -1.91 10.96
CA SER A 127 -18.84 -1.77 12.21
C SER A 127 -17.41 -1.28 11.94
N GLN A 128 -16.55 -1.35 12.96
CA GLN A 128 -15.13 -1.02 12.83
C GLN A 128 -14.26 -2.25 12.51
N GLY A 129 -14.87 -3.45 12.36
CA GLY A 129 -14.15 -4.72 12.33
C GLY A 129 -13.30 -4.89 13.59
N VAL A 130 -12.00 -5.17 13.42
CA VAL A 130 -11.03 -5.24 14.53
C VAL A 130 -10.72 -3.86 15.15
N GLY A 131 -11.05 -2.78 14.43
CA GLY A 131 -10.95 -1.41 14.90
C GLY A 131 -9.52 -0.97 15.23
N LYS A 132 -9.35 -0.18 16.29
CA LYS A 132 -8.07 0.42 16.68
C LYS A 132 -7.00 -0.56 17.16
N TRP A 133 -7.33 -1.85 17.24
CA TRP A 133 -6.48 -2.90 17.77
C TRP A 133 -5.58 -3.58 16.73
N SER A 134 -5.88 -3.41 15.44
CA SER A 134 -5.03 -3.92 14.35
C SER A 134 -4.59 -2.80 13.43
N LEU A 135 -3.32 -2.83 13.03
CA LEU A 135 -2.80 -2.02 11.93
C LEU A 135 -3.61 -2.20 10.64
N MET A 136 -4.12 -3.41 10.37
CA MET A 136 -4.91 -3.73 9.17
C MET A 136 -6.38 -3.28 9.30
N ALA A 137 -6.72 -2.52 10.33
CA ALA A 137 -8.04 -1.91 10.54
C ALA A 137 -7.87 -0.43 10.93
N GLY A 138 -8.77 0.10 11.75
CA GLY A 138 -8.70 1.48 12.24
C GLY A 138 -7.45 1.81 13.07
N GLY A 139 -6.61 0.82 13.44
CA GLY A 139 -5.37 1.03 14.16
C GLY A 139 -4.30 1.78 13.35
N SER A 140 -4.39 1.80 12.02
CA SER A 140 -3.55 2.64 11.16
C SER A 140 -3.72 4.13 11.44
N TRP A 141 -4.87 4.55 11.96
CA TRP A 141 -5.20 5.94 12.29
C TRP A 141 -4.94 6.32 13.75
N ASN A 142 -4.40 5.40 14.57
CA ASN A 142 -4.03 5.72 15.94
C ASN A 142 -2.98 6.85 15.99
N GLY A 143 -3.03 7.67 17.04
CA GLY A 143 -2.12 8.79 17.16
C GLY A 143 -2.20 9.53 18.49
N ILE A 144 -1.15 10.29 18.80
CA ILE A 144 -1.11 11.22 19.96
C ILE A 144 -1.25 12.66 19.51
N SER A 145 -0.46 13.10 18.51
CA SER A 145 -0.47 14.48 18.03
C SER A 145 -1.31 14.66 16.79
N GLN A 146 -1.42 13.62 15.96
CA GLN A 146 -2.26 13.55 14.77
C GLN A 146 -2.55 12.09 14.38
N GLY A 147 -3.64 11.86 13.65
CA GLY A 147 -4.02 10.53 13.18
C GLY A 147 -2.91 9.86 12.37
N GLY A 148 -2.62 8.61 12.70
CA GLY A 148 -1.60 7.77 12.06
C GLY A 148 -0.15 8.06 12.46
N ASP A 149 0.10 8.96 13.42
CA ASP A 149 1.47 9.17 13.93
C ASP A 149 1.96 8.06 14.87
N ARG A 150 1.04 7.23 15.39
CA ARG A 150 1.32 6.07 16.24
C ARG A 150 0.36 4.94 15.90
N PRO A 151 0.56 4.27 14.75
CA PRO A 151 -0.29 3.16 14.36
C PRO A 151 -0.23 2.02 15.39
N ALA A 152 -1.30 1.22 15.43
CA ALA A 152 -1.31 -0.04 16.17
C ALA A 152 -0.23 -1.00 15.63
N HIS A 153 0.12 -1.99 16.45
CA HIS A 153 0.81 -3.18 15.94
C HIS A 153 -0.13 -4.02 15.08
N LEU A 154 0.46 -4.93 14.30
CA LEU A 154 -0.29 -6.06 13.72
C LEU A 154 -0.91 -6.90 14.84
N ASP A 155 -2.17 -7.28 14.66
CA ASP A 155 -2.86 -8.17 15.58
C ASP A 155 -2.26 -9.59 15.56
N PRO A 156 -2.57 -10.44 16.57
CA PRO A 156 -2.01 -11.78 16.65
C PRO A 156 -2.29 -12.67 15.43
N TRP A 157 -3.44 -12.50 14.76
CA TRP A 157 -3.78 -13.29 13.59
C TRP A 157 -2.89 -12.89 12.40
N SER A 158 -2.74 -11.60 12.11
CA SER A 158 -1.84 -11.13 11.05
C SER A 158 -0.38 -11.55 11.29
N ARG A 159 0.11 -11.45 12.53
CA ARG A 159 1.47 -11.88 12.86
C ARG A 159 1.66 -13.38 12.70
N THR A 160 0.63 -14.18 12.98
CA THR A 160 0.68 -15.64 12.78
C THR A 160 0.63 -15.98 11.29
N LEU A 161 -0.20 -15.28 10.50
CA LEU A 161 -0.27 -15.46 9.05
C LEU A 161 1.07 -15.20 8.36
N LEU A 162 1.81 -14.17 8.81
CA LEU A 162 3.15 -13.85 8.31
C LEU A 162 4.27 -14.76 8.87
N GLY A 163 3.95 -15.68 9.78
CA GLY A 163 4.94 -16.53 10.45
C GLY A 163 5.81 -15.78 11.48
N TRP A 164 5.43 -14.58 11.91
CA TRP A 164 6.16 -13.75 12.88
C TRP A 164 5.82 -14.08 14.33
N SER A 165 4.80 -14.89 14.56
CA SER A 165 4.45 -15.43 15.87
C SER A 165 3.94 -16.85 15.75
N ALA A 166 4.41 -17.72 16.65
CA ALA A 166 3.90 -19.07 16.81
C ALA A 166 2.98 -19.10 18.05
N PRO A 167 1.65 -19.29 17.90
CA PRO A 167 0.76 -19.44 19.03
C PRO A 167 1.10 -20.70 19.83
N THR A 168 1.00 -20.61 21.16
CA THR A 168 1.17 -21.74 22.08
C THR A 168 -0.18 -22.09 22.69
N LEU A 169 -0.39 -23.38 22.97
CA LEU A 169 -1.58 -23.90 23.64
C LEU A 169 -1.42 -23.86 25.16
#